data_AF-A0A662YP00-F1
#
_entry.id   AF-A0A662YP00-F1
#
_cell.length_a   1.000
_cell.length_b   1.000
_cell.length_c   1.000
_cell.angle_alpha   90.00
_cell.angle_beta   90.00
_cell.angle_gamma   90.00
#
_symmetry.space_group_name_H-M   'P 1'
#
loop_
_entity.id
_entity.type
_entity.pdbx_description
1 polymer ?
#
loop_
_entity_poly.entity_id
_entity_poly.type
_entity_poly.pdbx_seq_one_letter_code
_entity_poly.pdbx_strand_id
1 'polypeptide(L)'
;MVKMVKHDTVLITEIMNKTAWIYGKKEHPFPYDSAMKFINGVVNARIKLHPCGNHPSRISHDPVTKCFNKMDTFLTMKANSRCAWEIVHATTREMLQRLERCSLGGRR
;
A
#
# COMPACT_ATOMS: atom_id res chain seq x y z
N MET A 1 -4.63 31.71 0.67
CA MET A 1 -4.80 30.85 -0.52
C MET A 1 -4.16 29.50 -0.20
N VAL A 2 -4.96 28.48 0.11
CA VAL A 2 -4.43 27.15 0.47
C VAL A 2 -3.82 26.53 -0.79
N LYS A 3 -2.51 26.31 -0.81
CA LYS A 3 -1.87 25.52 -1.86
C LYS A 3 -2.42 24.09 -1.74
N MET A 4 -3.37 23.72 -2.61
CA MET A 4 -3.78 22.34 -2.75
C MET A 4 -2.55 21.52 -3.15
N VAL A 5 -2.04 20.71 -2.21
CA VAL A 5 -1.06 19.69 -2.53
C VAL A 5 -1.77 18.69 -3.43
N LYS A 6 -1.41 18.67 -4.72
CA LYS A 6 -1.84 17.61 -5.65
C LYS A 6 -1.10 16.34 -5.26
N HIS A 7 -1.66 15.60 -4.32
CA HIS A 7 -1.28 14.22 -4.14
C HIS A 7 -1.74 13.44 -5.37
N ASP A 8 -0.87 12.60 -5.91
CA ASP A 8 -1.27 11.66 -6.95
C ASP A 8 -2.18 10.60 -6.31
N THR A 9 -3.48 10.90 -6.26
CA THR A 9 -4.52 10.01 -5.68
C THR A 9 -4.52 8.65 -6.35
N VAL A 10 -4.10 8.57 -7.63
CA VAL A 10 -3.97 7.32 -8.39
C VAL A 10 -2.81 6.50 -7.82
N LEU A 11 -1.64 7.12 -7.63
CA LEU A 11 -0.48 6.48 -7.01
C LEU A 11 -0.80 5.93 -5.60
N ILE A 12 -1.45 6.74 -4.77
CA ILE A 12 -1.82 6.34 -3.40
C ILE A 12 -2.79 5.17 -3.42
N THR A 13 -3.78 5.23 -4.30
CA THR A 13 -4.77 4.16 -4.50
C THR A 13 -4.11 2.86 -4.94
N GLU A 14 -3.12 2.92 -5.84
CA GLU A 14 -2.40 1.73 -6.28
C GLU A 14 -1.54 1.13 -5.18
N ILE A 15 -0.84 1.96 -4.40
CA ILE A 15 -0.09 1.49 -3.23
C ILE A 15 -1.02 0.74 -2.27
N MET A 16 -2.19 1.31 -1.95
CA MET A 16 -3.19 0.66 -1.10
C MET A 16 -3.68 -0.68 -1.68
N ASN A 17 -3.96 -0.73 -2.99
CA ASN A 17 -4.37 -1.96 -3.67
C ASN A 17 -3.30 -3.06 -3.58
N LYS A 18 -2.04 -2.70 -3.86
CA LYS A 18 -0.93 -3.66 -3.84
C LYS A 18 -0.58 -4.11 -2.41
N THR A 19 -0.73 -3.23 -1.42
CA THR A 19 -0.64 -3.60 0.00
C THR A 19 -1.74 -4.60 0.38
N ALA A 20 -3.01 -4.34 0.02
CA ALA A 20 -4.08 -5.29 0.29
C ALA A 20 -3.83 -6.65 -0.40
N TRP A 21 -3.34 -6.63 -1.64
CA TRP A 21 -3.00 -7.85 -2.39
C TRP A 21 -1.89 -8.68 -1.73
N ILE A 22 -0.77 -8.07 -1.35
CA ILE A 22 0.36 -8.83 -0.78
C ILE A 22 -0.01 -9.44 0.57
N TYR A 23 -0.79 -8.74 1.40
CA TYR A 23 -1.28 -9.26 2.68
C TYR A 23 -2.49 -10.19 2.54
N GLY A 24 -3.12 -10.29 1.36
CA GLY A 24 -4.18 -11.26 1.08
C GLY A 24 -3.68 -12.66 0.73
N LYS A 25 -2.37 -12.85 0.67
CA LYS A 25 -1.72 -14.12 0.33
C LYS A 25 -1.82 -15.13 1.47
N LYS A 26 -2.06 -16.40 1.15
CA LYS A 26 -2.19 -17.47 2.17
C LYS A 26 -0.89 -17.70 2.94
N GLU A 27 0.23 -17.32 2.34
CA GLU A 27 1.58 -17.54 2.82
C GLU A 27 2.02 -16.52 3.88
N HIS A 28 1.20 -15.52 4.20
CA HIS A 28 1.56 -14.55 5.24
C HIS A 28 1.55 -15.20 6.64
N PRO A 29 2.53 -14.88 7.51
CA PRO A 29 2.64 -15.51 8.83
C PRO A 29 1.81 -14.81 9.90
N PHE A 30 1.11 -13.72 9.56
CA PHE A 30 0.33 -12.94 10.51
C PHE A 30 -0.99 -13.63 10.89
N PRO A 31 -1.47 -13.48 12.13
CA PRO A 31 -2.78 -14.00 12.52
C PRO A 31 -3.89 -13.47 11.60
N TYR A 32 -4.79 -14.36 11.18
CA TYR A 32 -5.84 -14.06 10.19
C TYR A 32 -6.65 -12.80 10.53
N ASP A 33 -7.14 -12.69 11.76
CA ASP A 33 -7.95 -11.55 12.19
C ASP A 33 -7.18 -10.23 12.14
N SER A 34 -5.88 -10.28 12.47
CA SER A 34 -5.02 -9.10 12.42
C SER A 34 -4.73 -8.67 10.98
N ALA A 35 -4.46 -9.64 10.10
CA ALA A 35 -4.25 -9.38 8.68
C ALA A 35 -5.52 -8.83 8.02
N MET A 36 -6.69 -9.43 8.30
CA MET A 36 -7.97 -8.97 7.77
C MET A 36 -8.35 -7.58 8.27
N LYS A 37 -8.15 -7.29 9.55
CA LYS A 37 -8.36 -5.94 10.09
C LYS A 37 -7.48 -4.91 9.38
N PHE A 38 -6.22 -5.24 9.12
CA PHE A 38 -5.31 -4.37 8.37
C PHE A 38 -5.75 -4.18 6.90
N ILE A 39 -6.04 -5.27 6.18
CA ILE A 39 -6.51 -5.24 4.79
C ILE A 39 -7.79 -4.39 4.68
N ASN A 40 -8.76 -4.61 5.56
CA ASN A 40 -9.99 -3.83 5.61
C ASN A 40 -9.72 -2.34 5.88
N GLY A 41 -8.77 -2.02 6.77
CA GLY A 41 -8.33 -0.65 7.01
C GLY A 41 -7.78 0.02 5.75
N VAL A 42 -6.89 -0.65 5.03
CA VAL A 42 -6.29 -0.16 3.78
C VAL A 42 -7.33 0.00 2.66
N VAL A 43 -8.22 -0.98 2.50
CA VAL A 43 -9.32 -0.92 1.52
C VAL A 43 -10.30 0.20 1.83
N ASN A 44 -10.65 0.41 3.10
CA ASN A 44 -11.52 1.50 3.51
C ASN A 44 -10.88 2.87 3.27
N ALA A 45 -9.57 3.01 3.52
CA ALA A 45 -8.84 4.24 3.20
C ALA A 45 -8.86 4.54 1.70
N ARG A 46 -8.70 3.52 0.85
CA ARG A 46 -8.82 3.64 -0.60
C ARG A 46 -10.20 4.11 -1.03
N ILE A 47 -11.27 3.51 -0.49
CA ILE A 47 -12.66 3.90 -0.79
C ILE A 47 -12.89 5.39 -0.46
N LYS A 48 -12.34 5.86 0.67
CA LYS A 48 -12.41 7.27 1.07
C LYS A 48 -11.63 8.22 0.15
N LEU A 49 -10.56 7.73 -0.48
CA LEU A 49 -9.76 8.50 -1.44
C LEU A 49 -10.35 8.52 -2.86
N HIS A 50 -11.22 7.56 -3.19
CA HIS A 50 -11.81 7.44 -4.52
C HIS A 50 -12.47 8.76 -5.02
N PRO A 51 -13.23 9.52 -4.21
CA PRO A 51 -13.82 10.79 -4.63
C PRO A 51 -12.78 11.89 -4.93
N CYS A 52 -11.54 11.75 -4.46
CA CYS A 52 -10.46 12.73 -4.66
C CYS A 52 -9.73 12.52 -6.00
N GLY A 53 -9.99 11.44 -6.73
CA GLY A 53 -9.45 11.19 -8.05
C GLY A 53 -10.46 11.60 -9.12
N ASN A 54 -10.11 12.54 -10.01
CA ASN A 54 -10.89 12.80 -11.22
C ASN A 54 -10.83 11.56 -12.13
N HIS A 55 -11.81 10.67 -12.00
CA HIS A 55 -12.12 9.52 -12.85
C HIS A 55 -11.02 8.45 -13.07
N PRO A 56 -11.45 7.19 -13.34
CA PRO A 56 -10.59 6.02 -13.26
C PRO A 56 -9.82 5.86 -14.55
N SER A 57 -8.71 6.55 -14.69
CA SER A 57 -7.70 6.07 -15.62
C SER A 57 -7.03 4.86 -14.96
N ARG A 58 -7.16 3.70 -15.61
CA ARG A 58 -6.46 2.43 -15.31
C ARG A 58 -4.94 2.58 -15.50
N ILE A 59 -4.36 3.70 -15.08
CA ILE A 59 -2.93 3.92 -15.15
C ILE A 59 -2.36 3.13 -13.98
N SER A 60 -2.03 1.88 -14.28
CA SER A 60 -1.04 1.15 -13.51
C SER A 60 0.22 2.01 -13.50
N HIS A 61 0.55 2.58 -12.34
CA HIS A 61 1.86 3.09 -12.02
C HIS A 61 2.83 1.91 -12.00
N ASP A 62 3.41 1.68 -13.16
CA ASP A 62 4.48 0.71 -13.40
C ASP A 62 5.55 0.68 -12.28
N PRO A 63 5.98 1.82 -11.68
CA PRO A 63 6.90 1.80 -10.55
C PRO A 63 6.35 1.11 -9.30
N VAL A 64 5.08 1.31 -8.96
CA VAL A 64 4.44 0.68 -7.78
C VAL A 64 4.29 -0.81 -8.02
N THR A 65 3.76 -1.19 -9.18
CA THR A 65 3.62 -2.59 -9.56
C THR A 65 4.99 -3.31 -9.56
N LYS A 66 6.04 -2.70 -10.12
CA LYS A 66 7.41 -3.25 -10.06
C LYS A 66 7.94 -3.40 -8.64
N CYS A 67 7.68 -2.43 -7.76
CA CYS A 67 8.11 -2.50 -6.36
C CYS A 67 7.48 -3.70 -5.62
N PHE A 68 6.17 -3.88 -5.76
CA PHE A 68 5.48 -5.01 -5.14
C PHE A 68 5.82 -6.36 -5.76
N ASN A 69 6.04 -6.41 -7.08
CA ASN A 69 6.54 -7.62 -7.72
C ASN A 69 7.93 -8.01 -7.17
N LYS A 70 8.82 -7.05 -6.91
CA LYS A 70 10.12 -7.33 -6.27
C LYS A 70 9.95 -7.89 -4.85
N MET A 71 9.04 -7.33 -4.06
CA MET A 71 8.74 -7.86 -2.72
C MET A 71 8.20 -9.30 -2.80
N ASP A 72 7.31 -9.58 -3.76
CA ASP A 72 6.77 -10.92 -3.98
C ASP A 72 7.83 -11.94 -4.42
N THR A 73 8.65 -11.56 -5.40
CA THR A 73 9.79 -12.39 -5.82
C THR A 73 10.73 -12.66 -4.65
N PHE A 74 11.02 -11.65 -3.82
CA PHE A 74 11.83 -11.82 -2.62
C PHE A 74 11.21 -12.82 -1.64
N LEU A 75 9.90 -12.74 -1.37
CA LEU A 75 9.20 -13.70 -0.51
C LEU A 75 9.30 -15.11 -1.08
N THR A 76 9.09 -15.27 -2.38
CA THR A 76 9.20 -16.56 -3.07
C THR A 76 10.60 -17.14 -2.96
N MET A 77 11.63 -16.33 -3.24
CA MET A 77 13.05 -16.73 -3.12
C MET A 77 13.45 -17.12 -1.69
N LYS A 78 12.77 -16.55 -0.68
CA LYS A 78 12.98 -16.86 0.74
C LYS A 78 11.97 -17.86 1.28
N ALA A 79 11.31 -18.62 0.41
CA ALA A 79 10.33 -19.66 0.73
C ALA A 79 9.22 -19.19 1.69
N ASN A 80 8.79 -17.93 1.55
CA ASN A 80 7.80 -17.29 2.43
C ASN A 80 8.16 -17.39 3.92
N SER A 81 9.46 -17.43 4.25
CA SER A 81 9.91 -17.49 5.63
C SER A 81 9.43 -16.29 6.44
N ARG A 82 9.22 -16.50 7.75
CA ARG A 82 8.78 -15.46 8.68
C ARG A 82 9.69 -14.23 8.65
N CYS A 83 11.01 -14.41 8.60
CA CYS A 83 11.97 -13.30 8.54
C CYS A 83 11.82 -12.48 7.24
N ALA A 84 11.56 -13.13 6.10
CA ALA A 84 11.32 -12.41 4.85
C ALA A 84 10.04 -11.57 4.92
N TRP A 85 8.99 -12.11 5.54
CA TRP A 85 7.75 -11.37 5.78
C TRP A 85 7.92 -10.20 6.75
N GLU A 86 8.77 -10.32 7.77
CA GLU A 86 9.10 -9.20 8.67
C GLU A 86 9.78 -8.05 7.91
N ILE A 87 10.68 -8.36 6.96
CA ILE A 87 11.32 -7.36 6.08
C ILE A 87 10.28 -6.67 5.18
N VAL A 88 9.41 -7.44 4.52
CA VAL A 88 8.33 -6.89 3.68
C VAL A 88 7.36 -6.07 4.50
N HIS A 89 7.06 -6.49 5.73
CA HIS A 89 6.20 -5.77 6.65
C HIS A 89 6.80 -4.43 7.07
N ALA A 90 8.08 -4.41 7.45
CA ALA A 90 8.79 -3.17 7.78
C ALA A 90 8.82 -2.20 6.59
N THR A 91 9.10 -2.71 5.39
CA THR A 91 9.11 -1.92 4.15
C THR A 91 7.75 -1.32 3.85
N THR A 92 6.68 -2.14 3.95
CA THR A 92 5.31 -1.68 3.73
C THR A 92 4.90 -0.61 4.75
N ARG A 93 5.26 -0.82 6.02
CA ARG A 93 4.99 0.14 7.09
C ARG A 93 5.64 1.49 6.81
N GLU A 94 6.92 1.49 6.43
CA GLU A 94 7.64 2.73 6.12
C GLU A 94 7.00 3.47 4.95
N MET A 95 6.63 2.75 3.89
CA MET A 95 5.95 3.33 2.73
C MET A 95 4.61 3.97 3.12
N LEU A 96 3.78 3.30 3.93
CA LEU A 96 2.51 3.85 4.41
C LEU A 96 2.72 5.09 5.30
N GLN A 97 3.72 5.08 6.17
CA GLN A 97 4.07 6.24 7.00
C GLN A 97 4.57 7.43 6.17
N ARG A 98 5.28 7.19 5.06
CA ARG A 98 5.66 8.24 4.12
C ARG A 98 4.43 8.86 3.45
N LEU A 99 3.45 8.05 3.05
CA LEU A 99 2.19 8.53 2.50
C LEU A 99 1.39 9.39 3.50
N GLU A 100 1.32 8.96 4.75
CA GLU A 100 0.66 9.71 5.82
C GLU A 100 1.33 11.07 6.04
N ARG A 101 2.67 11.12 6.11
CA ARG A 101 3.43 12.37 6.24
C ARG A 101 3.22 13.31 5.06
N CYS A 102 3.21 12.80 3.84
CA CYS A 102 2.88 13.60 2.67
C CYS A 102 1.48 14.21 2.79
N SER A 103 0.51 13.43 3.26
CA SER A 103 -0.89 13.86 3.40
C SER A 103 -1.11 14.89 4.52
N LEU A 104 -0.28 14.87 5.57
CA LEU A 104 -0.34 15.81 6.70
C LEU A 104 0.47 17.10 6.48
N GLY A 105 1.48 17.07 5.61
CA GLY A 105 2.35 18.21 5.30
C GLY A 105 1.67 19.39 4.59
N GLY A 106 0.43 19.24 4.12
CA GLY A 106 -0.36 20.31 3.50
C GLY A 106 -1.12 21.23 4.47
N ARG A 107 -0.97 21.06 5.79
CA ARG A 107 -1.59 21.90 6.83
C ARG A 107 -0.59 22.82 7.54
N ARG A 108 0.24 23.55 6.80
CA ARG A 108 1.02 24.67 7.32
C ARG A 108 0.91 25.87 6.40
#